data_AF-A0A951K8E3-F1
#
_entry.id   AF-A0A951K8E3-F1
#
_cell.length_a   1.000
_cell.length_b   1.000
_cell.length_c   1.000
_cell.angle_alpha   90.00
_cell.angle_beta   90.00
_cell.angle_gamma   90.00
#
_symmetry.space_group_name_H-M   'P 1'
#
loop_
_entity.id
_entity.type
_entity.pdbx_description
1 polymer ?
#
loop_
_entity_poly.entity_id
_entity_poly.type
_entity_poly.pdbx_seq_one_letter_code
_entity_poly.pdbx_strand_id
1 'polypeptide(L)'
;MLFRPDRRDFTLIGFYAGKVLFGVGLAMLVPAAMALVLGERNELWAFLLASALAIAVGRAAELLLYTREALSTSHGLAAVALSWILAPIFAGLPLLLSGHYASYLDAY
;
A
#
# COMPACT_ATOMS: atom_id res chain seq x y z
N MET A 1 -3.31 -18.99 -17.48
CA MET A 1 -3.20 -19.75 -16.22
C MET A 1 -1.73 -19.80 -15.83
N LEU A 2 -1.37 -19.37 -14.63
CA LEU A 2 0.00 -19.43 -14.09
C LEU A 2 0.32 -20.87 -13.68
N PHE A 3 0.75 -21.71 -14.63
CA PHE A 3 1.04 -23.12 -14.33
C PHE A 3 2.45 -23.31 -13.73
N ARG A 4 3.37 -22.38 -14.02
CA ARG A 4 4.73 -22.29 -13.45
C ARG A 4 5.20 -20.83 -13.45
N PRO A 5 4.99 -20.08 -12.35
CA PRO A 5 5.44 -18.70 -12.27
C PRO A 5 6.96 -18.63 -12.39
N ASP A 6 7.46 -17.73 -13.24
CA ASP A 6 8.88 -17.40 -13.33
C ASP A 6 9.19 -16.08 -12.61
N ARG A 7 10.46 -15.65 -12.65
CA ARG A 7 10.87 -14.39 -12.00
C ARG A 7 10.17 -13.17 -12.60
N ARG A 8 9.87 -13.18 -13.91
CA ARG A 8 9.25 -12.05 -14.62
C ARG A 8 7.80 -11.91 -14.21
N ASP A 9 7.10 -13.02 -14.00
CA ASP A 9 5.75 -13.05 -13.45
C ASP A 9 5.69 -12.35 -12.08
N PHE A 10 6.62 -12.70 -11.17
CA PHE A 10 6.70 -12.06 -9.85
C PHE A 10 7.06 -10.57 -9.93
N THR A 11 7.97 -10.21 -10.84
CA THR A 11 8.31 -8.80 -11.11
C THR A 11 7.07 -8.02 -11.57
N LEU A 12 6.32 -8.54 -12.54
CA LEU A 12 5.11 -7.91 -13.07
C LEU A 12 4.02 -7.77 -11.99
N ILE A 13 3.77 -8.83 -11.22
CA ILE A 13 2.79 -8.81 -10.12
C ILE A 13 3.18 -7.78 -9.05
N GLY A 14 4.45 -7.80 -8.62
CA GLY A 14 4.96 -6.87 -7.62
C GLY A 14 4.98 -5.41 -8.11
N PHE A 15 5.25 -5.18 -9.40
CA PHE A 15 5.17 -3.85 -10.01
C PHE A 15 3.77 -3.25 -9.90
N TYR A 16 2.73 -4.01 -10.26
CA TYR A 16 1.35 -3.54 -10.18
C TYR A 16 0.84 -3.44 -8.73
N ALA A 17 1.23 -4.37 -7.85
CA ALA A 17 0.92 -4.24 -6.42
C ALA A 17 1.59 -3.00 -5.80
N GLY A 18 2.82 -2.69 -6.21
CA GLY A 18 3.53 -1.46 -5.84
C GLY A 18 2.78 -0.19 -6.26
N LYS A 19 2.21 -0.16 -7.47
CA LYS A 19 1.35 0.94 -7.92
C LYS A 19 0.10 1.13 -7.07
N VAL A 20 -0.54 0.02 -6.69
CA VAL A 20 -1.71 0.08 -5.78
C VAL A 20 -1.29 0.64 -4.43
N LEU A 21 -0.18 0.15 -3.86
CA LEU A 21 0.32 0.65 -2.58
C LEU A 21 0.72 2.14 -2.63
N PHE A 22 1.33 2.58 -3.73
CA PHE A 22 1.59 4.00 -3.96
C PHE A 22 0.29 4.82 -3.97
N GLY A 23 -0.74 4.31 -4.66
CA GLY A 23 -2.08 4.91 -4.66
C GLY A 23 -2.73 4.96 -3.27
N VAL A 24 -2.57 3.90 -2.46
CA VAL A 24 -3.03 3.88 -1.05
C VAL A 24 -2.32 4.96 -0.25
N GLY A 25 -0.99 5.08 -0.39
CA GLY A 25 -0.23 6.13 0.29
C GLY A 25 -0.69 7.53 -0.10
N LEU A 26 -0.99 7.79 -1.37
CA LEU A 26 -1.60 9.06 -1.81
C LEU A 26 -3.00 9.26 -1.23
N ALA A 27 -3.82 8.21 -1.19
CA ALA A 27 -5.17 8.29 -0.64
C ALA A 27 -5.17 8.66 0.85
N MET A 28 -4.17 8.22 1.62
CA MET A 28 -3.98 8.59 3.02
C MET A 28 -3.67 10.08 3.25
N LEU A 29 -3.29 10.82 2.21
CA LEU A 29 -3.14 12.28 2.32
C LEU A 29 -4.48 12.99 2.47
N VAL A 30 -5.59 12.37 2.04
CA VAL A 30 -6.95 12.91 2.22
C VAL A 30 -7.32 12.99 3.71
N PRO A 31 -7.29 11.91 4.50
CA PRO A 31 -7.53 12.01 5.94
C PRO A 31 -6.43 12.81 6.66
N ALA A 32 -5.17 12.84 6.19
CA ALA A 32 -4.17 13.75 6.74
C ALA A 32 -4.59 15.23 6.59
N ALA A 33 -5.09 15.62 5.42
CA ALA A 33 -5.61 16.97 5.19
C ALA A 33 -6.82 17.28 6.08
N MET A 34 -7.70 16.30 6.32
CA MET A 34 -8.82 16.47 7.26
C MET A 34 -8.32 16.66 8.70
N ALA A 35 -7.38 15.84 9.17
CA ALA A 35 -6.78 15.99 10.49
C ALA A 35 -6.11 17.37 10.68
N LEU A 36 -5.47 17.90 9.63
CA LEU A 36 -4.94 19.26 9.64
C LEU A 36 -6.04 20.33 9.80
N VAL A 37 -7.14 20.21 9.05
CA VAL A 37 -8.27 21.16 9.12
C VAL A 37 -8.98 21.09 10.48
N LEU A 38 -9.09 19.89 11.06
CA LEU A 38 -9.74 19.66 12.35
C LEU A 38 -8.84 19.93 13.56
N GLY A 39 -7.54 20.16 13.35
CA GLY A 39 -6.56 20.40 14.43
C GLY A 39 -6.10 19.13 15.16
N GLU A 40 -6.36 17.96 14.58
CA GLU A 40 -6.02 16.63 15.11
C GLU A 40 -4.54 16.30 14.81
N ARG A 41 -3.64 16.88 15.61
CA ARG A 41 -2.18 16.80 15.35
C ARG A 41 -1.63 15.37 15.41
N ASN A 42 -2.15 14.52 16.29
CA ASN A 42 -1.67 13.15 16.42
C ASN A 42 -2.01 12.33 15.16
N GLU A 43 -3.25 12.42 14.73
CA GLU A 43 -3.81 11.74 13.56
C GLU A 43 -3.13 12.25 12.28
N LEU A 44 -2.88 13.56 12.19
CA LEU A 44 -2.11 14.16 11.10
C LEU A 44 -0.75 13.50 10.95
N TRP A 45 0.05 13.42 12.02
CA TRP A 45 1.38 12.81 11.95
C TRP A 45 1.32 11.32 11.68
N ALA A 46 0.33 10.63 12.24
CA ALA A 46 0.10 9.22 12.01
C ALA A 46 -0.20 8.92 10.53
N PHE A 47 -1.10 9.67 9.91
CA PHE A 47 -1.40 9.54 8.48
C PHE A 47 -0.22 9.95 7.59
N LEU A 48 0.50 11.02 7.92
CA LEU A 48 1.67 11.45 7.14
C LEU A 48 2.79 10.41 7.16
N LEU A 49 3.08 9.82 8.33
CA LEU A 49 4.08 8.77 8.45
C LEU A 49 3.69 7.54 7.63
N ALA A 50 2.45 7.06 7.79
CA ALA A 50 1.97 5.88 7.08
C ALA A 50 1.90 6.11 5.56
N SER A 51 1.43 7.29 5.14
CA SER A 51 1.43 7.72 3.74
C SER A 51 2.85 7.73 3.16
N ALA A 52 3.81 8.33 3.88
CA ALA A 52 5.20 8.39 3.43
C ALA A 52 5.82 7.01 3.28
N LEU A 53 5.56 6.08 4.21
CA LEU A 53 6.03 4.70 4.11
C LEU A 53 5.39 3.96 2.94
N ALA A 54 4.07 4.06 2.77
CA ALA A 54 3.36 3.44 1.65
C ALA A 54 3.83 3.99 0.29
N ILE A 55 4.02 5.31 0.19
CA ILE A 55 4.55 5.96 -1.01
C ILE A 55 5.98 5.50 -1.29
N ALA A 56 6.85 5.49 -0.28
CA ALA A 56 8.24 5.10 -0.43
C ALA A 56 8.37 3.64 -0.90
N VAL A 57 7.64 2.71 -0.25
CA VAL A 57 7.64 1.29 -0.62
C VAL A 57 6.99 1.07 -1.98
N GLY A 58 5.84 1.70 -2.25
CA GLY A 58 5.16 1.62 -3.54
C GLY A 58 6.03 2.13 -4.69
N ARG A 59 6.68 3.29 -4.52
CA ARG A 59 7.62 3.83 -5.53
C ARG A 59 8.88 2.98 -5.66
N ALA A 60 9.44 2.47 -4.57
CA ALA A 60 10.58 1.56 -4.64
C ALA A 60 10.22 0.30 -5.44
N ALA A 61 9.04 -0.28 -5.21
CA ALA A 61 8.55 -1.42 -5.98
C ALA A 61 8.37 -1.07 -7.47
N GLU A 62 7.79 0.09 -7.79
CA GLU A 62 7.65 0.55 -9.18
C GLU A 62 9.00 0.72 -9.90
N LEU A 63 10.02 1.23 -9.21
CA LEU A 63 11.35 1.47 -9.77
C LEU A 63 12.17 0.17 -9.90
N LEU A 64 12.16 -0.67 -8.88
CA LEU A 64 12.96 -1.90 -8.82
C LEU A 64 12.35 -3.04 -9.64
N LEU A 65 11.02 -3.06 -9.80
CA LEU A 65 10.29 -4.10 -10.50
C LEU A 65 9.75 -3.63 -11.86
N TYR A 66 10.25 -2.51 -12.37
CA TYR A 66 9.80 -1.97 -13.64
C TYR A 66 9.90 -3.01 -14.77
N THR A 67 8.80 -3.22 -15.46
CA THR A 67 8.72 -4.11 -16.62
C THR A 67 7.75 -3.55 -17.67
N ARG A 68 7.96 -3.94 -18.93
CA ARG A 68 7.09 -3.60 -20.07
C ARG A 68 6.22 -4.77 -20.53
N GLU A 69 6.25 -5.88 -19.79
CA GLU A 69 5.45 -7.05 -20.10
C GLU A 69 3.95 -6.76 -19.96
N ALA A 70 3.15 -7.36 -20.85
CA ALA A 70 1.71 -7.18 -20.86
C ALA A 70 1.08 -7.92 -19.68
N LEU A 71 0.16 -7.25 -18.99
CA LEU A 71 -0.57 -7.83 -17.87
C LEU A 71 -1.62 -8.83 -18.38
N SER A 72 -1.46 -10.12 -18.06
CA SER A 72 -2.53 -11.10 -18.28
C SER A 72 -3.56 -11.06 -17.14
N THR A 73 -4.75 -11.60 -17.36
CA THR A 73 -5.80 -11.72 -16.33
C THR A 73 -5.31 -12.47 -15.09
N SER A 74 -4.49 -13.53 -15.26
CA SER A 74 -3.95 -14.29 -14.13
C SER A 74 -2.97 -13.45 -13.28
N HIS A 75 -2.13 -12.63 -13.92
CA HIS A 75 -1.24 -11.71 -13.21
C HIS A 75 -2.02 -10.59 -12.51
N GLY A 76 -3.06 -10.06 -13.17
CA GLY A 76 -3.94 -9.05 -12.59
C GLY A 76 -4.62 -9.54 -11.32
N LEU A 77 -5.20 -10.75 -11.35
CA LEU A 77 -5.81 -11.37 -10.17
C LEU A 77 -4.79 -11.56 -9.03
N ALA A 78 -3.58 -12.04 -9.34
CA ALA A 78 -2.52 -12.21 -8.35
C ALA A 78 -2.07 -10.86 -7.75
N ALA A 79 -1.93 -9.81 -8.58
CA ALA A 79 -1.58 -8.47 -8.13
C ALA A 79 -2.67 -7.87 -7.23
N VAL A 80 -3.95 -8.07 -7.54
CA VAL A 80 -5.07 -7.64 -6.70
C VAL A 80 -5.04 -8.37 -5.35
N ALA A 81 -4.88 -9.68 -5.34
CA ALA A 81 -4.79 -10.46 -4.10
C ALA A 81 -3.62 -10.01 -3.22
N LEU A 82 -2.44 -9.80 -3.81
CA LEU A 82 -1.27 -9.27 -3.11
C LEU A 82 -1.54 -7.86 -2.56
N SER A 83 -2.22 -7.02 -3.32
CA SER A 83 -2.57 -5.66 -2.90
C SER A 83 -3.53 -5.65 -1.70
N TRP A 84 -4.47 -6.58 -1.64
CA TRP A 84 -5.37 -6.72 -0.48
C TRP A 84 -4.66 -7.16 0.80
N ILE A 85 -3.49 -7.79 0.68
CA ILE A 85 -2.64 -8.09 1.84
C ILE A 85 -1.79 -6.87 2.18
N LEU A 86 -1.16 -6.24 1.18
CA LEU A 86 -0.24 -5.12 1.42
C LEU A 86 -0.95 -3.86 1.90
N ALA A 87 -2.09 -3.49 1.32
CA ALA A 87 -2.78 -2.24 1.65
C ALA A 87 -3.13 -2.10 3.15
N PRO A 88 -3.82 -3.06 3.81
CA PRO A 88 -4.13 -2.96 5.23
C PRO A 88 -2.87 -2.92 6.12
N ILE A 89 -1.74 -3.51 5.69
CA ILE A 89 -0.48 -3.40 6.46
C ILE A 89 -0.11 -1.93 6.69
N PHE A 90 -0.23 -1.10 5.67
CA PHE A 90 0.13 0.33 5.78
C PHE A 90 -1.05 1.16 6.30
N ALA A 91 -2.28 0.82 5.91
CA ALA A 91 -3.47 1.55 6.34
C ALA A 91 -3.82 1.35 7.82
N GLY A 92 -3.37 0.25 8.44
CA GLY A 92 -3.51 0.01 9.88
C GLY A 92 -2.53 0.81 10.74
N LEU A 93 -1.44 1.36 10.16
CA LEU A 93 -0.48 2.18 10.91
C LEU A 93 -1.10 3.42 11.57
N PRO A 94 -1.88 4.29 10.89
CA PRO A 94 -2.50 5.43 11.54
C PRO A 94 -3.48 5.01 12.64
N LEU A 95 -4.17 3.89 12.46
CA LEU A 95 -5.10 3.35 13.45
C LEU A 95 -4.35 2.89 14.70
N LEU A 96 -3.26 2.14 14.54
CA LEU A 96 -2.39 1.74 15.64
C LEU A 96 -1.85 2.96 16.39
N LEU A 97 -1.35 3.96 15.66
CA LEU A 97 -0.76 5.17 16.22
C LEU A 97 -1.79 6.12 16.85
N SER A 98 -3.08 5.95 16.56
CA SER A 98 -4.15 6.71 17.20
C SER A 98 -4.32 6.35 18.69
N GLY A 99 -3.84 5.18 19.12
CA GLY A 99 -3.97 4.70 20.51
C GLY A 99 -5.36 4.16 20.87
N HIS A 100 -6.31 4.14 19.93
CA HIS A 100 -7.66 3.60 20.15
C HIS A 100 -7.75 2.08 20.02
N TYR A 101 -6.68 1.42 19.58
CA TYR A 101 -6.63 -0.03 19.33
C TYR A 101 -5.68 -0.70 20.31
N ALA A 102 -6.05 -1.89 20.82
CA ALA A 102 -5.28 -2.61 21.83
C ALA A 102 -4.01 -3.25 21.25
N SER A 103 -4.04 -3.62 19.97
CA SER A 103 -2.91 -4.21 19.25
C SER A 103 -2.94 -3.86 17.76
N TYR A 104 -1.83 -4.12 17.07
CA TYR A 104 -1.81 -3.97 15.62
C TYR A 104 -2.75 -4.95 14.90
N LEU A 105 -3.00 -6.13 15.48
CA LEU A 105 -3.96 -7.08 14.92
C LEU A 105 -5.37 -6.53 14.94
N ASP A 106 -5.72 -5.70 15.93
CA ASP A 106 -7.04 -5.03 15.99
C ASP A 106 -7.14 -3.86 14.98
N ALA A 107 -6.00 -3.30 14.57
CA ALA A 107 -5.90 -2.18 13.64
C ALA A 107 -5.77 -2.61 12.17
N TYR A 108 -5.47 -3.89 11.91
CA TYR A 108 -5.25 -4.48 10.59
C TYR A 108 -6.57 -4.91 9.92
#